data_AF-A0A671V655-F1
#
_entry.id   AF-A0A671V655-F1
#
_cell.length_a   1.000
_cell.length_b   1.000
_cell.length_c   1.000
_cell.angle_alpha   90.00
_cell.angle_beta   90.00
_cell.angle_gamma   90.00
#
_symmetry.space_group_name_H-M   'P 1'
#
loop_
_entity.id
_entity.type
_entity.pdbx_description
1 polymer ?
#
loop_
_entity_poly.entity_id
_entity_poly.type
_entity_poly.pdbx_seq_one_letter_code
_entity_poly.pdbx_strand_id
1 'polypeptide(L)'
;MNTLQTLLLVAASLSVAQSLDYKALNQFRQMILCVMPDSSPIFDYADYGCYCGYGGAGTPVDDLDRCCQVHDACYSDAMQHSECWPILDNPYTEFYAYSCDESSSTVTCGSSNNACEMFICECDRKAAECFGRSPWNPEHEHLPSDKC
;
A
#
# COMPACT_ATOMS: atom_id res chain seq x y z
N MET A 1 -31.74 -37.17 -1.50
CA MET A 1 -30.56 -36.39 -1.91
C MET A 1 -29.43 -37.37 -2.15
N ASN A 2 -28.90 -37.43 -3.38
CA ASN A 2 -27.85 -38.40 -3.72
C ASN A 2 -26.52 -37.98 -3.07
N THR A 3 -25.76 -38.94 -2.55
CA THR A 3 -24.43 -38.70 -1.94
C THR A 3 -23.49 -37.90 -2.84
N LEU A 4 -23.62 -38.11 -4.16
CA LEU A 4 -22.91 -37.35 -5.20
C LEU A 4 -23.31 -35.86 -5.26
N GLN A 5 -24.59 -35.53 -5.02
CA GLN A 5 -25.06 -34.14 -4.97
C GLN A 5 -24.56 -33.42 -3.72
N THR A 6 -24.51 -34.10 -2.57
CA THR A 6 -23.89 -33.55 -1.34
C THR A 6 -22.38 -33.35 -1.50
N LEU A 7 -21.66 -34.24 -2.18
CA LEU A 7 -20.22 -34.08 -2.46
C LEU A 7 -19.94 -32.89 -3.38
N LEU A 8 -20.75 -32.69 -4.43
CA LEU A 8 -20.66 -31.54 -5.33
C LEU A 8 -20.92 -30.21 -4.61
N LEU A 9 -21.90 -30.17 -3.70
CA LEU A 9 -22.21 -28.97 -2.92
C LEU A 9 -21.10 -28.63 -1.93
N VAL A 10 -20.47 -29.63 -1.31
CA VAL A 10 -19.34 -29.42 -0.39
C VAL A 10 -18.09 -28.95 -1.16
N ALA A 11 -17.78 -29.53 -2.32
CA ALA A 11 -16.67 -29.09 -3.18
C ALA A 11 -16.85 -27.66 -3.71
N ALA A 12 -18.09 -27.27 -4.07
CA ALA A 12 -18.39 -25.91 -4.47
C ALA A 12 -18.22 -24.91 -3.31
N SER A 13 -18.55 -25.30 -2.08
CA SER A 13 -18.34 -24.45 -0.90
C SER A 13 -16.87 -24.29 -0.47
N LEU A 14 -16.00 -25.25 -0.83
CA LEU A 14 -14.56 -25.21 -0.55
C LEU A 14 -13.76 -24.34 -1.54
N SER A 15 -14.41 -23.82 -2.59
CA SER A 15 -13.75 -23.02 -3.65
C SER A 15 -13.74 -21.52 -3.39
N VAL A 16 -14.36 -21.05 -2.30
CA VAL A 16 -14.48 -19.62 -1.99
C VAL A 16 -13.86 -19.31 -0.62
N ALA A 17 -12.66 -19.84 -0.38
CA ALA A 17 -11.71 -19.11 0.45
C ALA A 17 -11.06 -18.06 -0.46
N GLN A 18 -11.81 -17.00 -0.77
CA GLN A 18 -11.16 -15.78 -1.25
C GLN A 18 -10.32 -15.32 -0.07
N SER A 19 -9.00 -15.49 -0.17
CA SER A 19 -8.11 -14.70 0.65
C SER A 19 -8.58 -13.25 0.49
N LEU A 20 -9.00 -12.64 1.60
CA LEU A 20 -9.03 -11.18 1.73
C LEU A 20 -7.57 -10.75 1.71
N ASP A 21 -6.97 -10.91 0.54
CA ASP A 21 -5.63 -10.52 0.22
C ASP A 21 -5.69 -8.99 0.15
N TYR A 22 -4.83 -8.31 0.92
CA TYR A 22 -4.75 -6.84 1.01
C TYR A 22 -4.21 -6.30 -0.32
N LYS A 23 -5.00 -6.48 -1.36
CA LYS A 23 -4.55 -6.43 -2.74
C LYS A 23 -4.18 -5.00 -3.18
N ALA A 24 -4.71 -3.95 -2.54
CA ALA A 24 -4.30 -2.55 -2.78
C ALA A 24 -2.92 -2.23 -2.17
N LEU A 25 -2.62 -2.69 -0.95
CA LEU A 25 -1.25 -2.66 -0.41
C LEU A 25 -0.26 -3.42 -1.29
N ASN A 26 -0.70 -4.48 -1.97
CA ASN A 26 0.11 -5.12 -2.99
C ASN A 26 0.33 -4.23 -4.23
N GLN A 27 -0.62 -3.38 -4.64
CA GLN A 27 -0.41 -2.39 -5.70
C GLN A 27 0.65 -1.36 -5.29
N PHE A 28 0.59 -0.85 -4.06
CA PHE A 28 1.63 0.03 -3.53
C PHE A 28 3.01 -0.66 -3.55
N ARG A 29 3.10 -1.91 -3.08
CA ARG A 29 4.33 -2.72 -3.18
C ARG A 29 4.87 -2.78 -4.61
N GLN A 30 4.01 -2.97 -5.61
CA GLN A 30 4.45 -2.99 -7.01
C GLN A 30 4.91 -1.62 -7.50
N MET A 31 4.32 -0.51 -7.03
CA MET A 31 4.81 0.84 -7.34
C MET A 31 6.20 1.07 -6.76
N ILE A 32 6.45 0.63 -5.52
CA ILE A 32 7.78 0.70 -4.91
C ILE A 32 8.80 -0.10 -5.76
N LEU A 33 8.44 -1.31 -6.18
CA LEU A 33 9.30 -2.14 -7.05
C LEU A 33 9.53 -1.54 -8.45
N CYS A 34 8.56 -0.80 -8.98
CA CYS A 34 8.73 -0.08 -10.24
C CYS A 34 9.84 0.99 -10.13
N VAL A 35 9.85 1.73 -9.02
CA VAL A 35 10.81 2.81 -8.77
C VAL A 35 12.17 2.27 -8.29
N MET A 36 12.14 1.19 -7.50
CA MET A 36 13.32 0.59 -6.86
C MET A 36 13.27 -0.94 -7.00
N PRO A 37 13.67 -1.49 -8.16
CA PRO A 37 13.51 -2.91 -8.48
C PRO A 37 14.35 -3.85 -7.58
N ASP A 38 15.46 -3.35 -7.03
CA ASP A 38 16.36 -4.12 -6.16
C ASP A 38 15.97 -4.06 -4.67
N SER A 39 14.91 -3.31 -4.33
CA SER A 39 14.41 -3.21 -2.95
C SER A 39 13.58 -4.44 -2.55
N SER A 40 13.38 -4.60 -1.25
CA SER A 40 12.54 -5.60 -0.63
C SER A 40 11.44 -4.92 0.19
N PRO A 41 10.36 -4.38 -0.42
CA PRO A 41 9.54 -3.35 0.23
C PRO A 41 8.91 -3.72 1.58
N ILE A 42 8.59 -5.01 1.77
CA ILE A 42 8.03 -5.50 3.03
C ILE A 42 9.07 -5.47 4.15
N PHE A 43 10.34 -5.75 3.84
CA PHE A 43 11.40 -5.78 4.84
C PHE A 43 12.03 -4.39 5.01
N ASP A 44 12.21 -3.66 3.92
CA ASP A 44 12.92 -2.38 3.93
C ASP A 44 12.07 -1.22 4.50
N TYR A 45 10.74 -1.27 4.34
CA TYR A 45 9.85 -0.10 4.55
C TYR A 45 8.61 -0.35 5.42
N ALA A 46 8.30 -1.59 5.84
CA ALA A 46 7.08 -1.85 6.61
C ALA A 46 7.24 -1.69 8.13
N ASP A 47 8.48 -1.59 8.62
CA ASP A 47 8.85 -1.34 10.02
C ASP A 47 10.15 -0.51 10.07
N TYR A 48 10.05 0.76 9.68
CA TYR A 48 11.17 1.67 9.51
C TYR A 48 10.90 3.03 10.13
N GLY A 49 11.87 3.54 10.91
CA GLY A 49 11.77 4.84 11.54
C GLY A 49 10.56 4.96 12.48
N CYS A 50 9.95 6.13 12.50
CA CYS A 50 8.83 6.45 13.37
C CYS A 50 7.46 6.39 12.67
N TYR A 51 7.41 6.31 11.34
CA TYR A 51 6.18 6.39 10.55
C TYR A 51 6.02 5.27 9.53
N CYS A 52 7.10 4.68 9.00
CA CYS A 52 6.94 3.61 8.00
C CYS A 52 6.48 2.30 8.66
N GLY A 53 5.17 2.08 8.66
CA GLY A 53 4.51 0.95 9.28
C GLY A 53 3.09 1.32 9.73
N TYR A 54 2.47 0.51 10.58
CA TYR A 54 1.14 0.85 11.11
C TYR A 54 1.25 1.88 12.24
N GLY A 55 0.66 3.07 12.06
CA GLY A 55 0.52 4.08 13.09
C GLY A 55 1.37 5.32 12.82
N GLY A 56 2.36 5.58 13.67
CA GLY A 56 3.31 6.68 13.51
C GLY A 56 3.11 7.86 14.47
N ALA A 57 4.20 8.36 15.02
CA ALA A 57 4.22 9.49 15.96
C ALA A 57 5.60 10.14 16.05
N GLY A 58 5.69 11.29 16.71
CA GLY A 58 6.99 11.93 16.97
C GLY A 58 7.57 12.64 15.75
N THR A 59 8.89 12.70 15.67
CA THR A 59 9.61 13.37 14.58
C THR A 59 10.24 12.34 13.66
N PRO A 60 9.98 12.36 12.34
CA PRO A 60 10.64 11.43 11.43
C PRO A 60 12.15 11.54 11.48
N VAL A 61 12.82 10.38 11.52
CA VAL A 61 14.25 10.27 11.79
C VAL A 61 15.14 10.59 10.58
N ASP A 62 14.59 10.50 9.38
CA ASP A 62 15.22 10.91 8.13
C ASP A 62 14.18 11.23 7.03
N ASP A 63 14.67 11.41 5.79
CA ASP A 63 13.83 11.74 4.63
C ASP A 63 12.94 10.56 4.20
N LEU A 64 13.39 9.31 4.37
CA LEU A 64 12.59 8.13 4.04
C LEU A 64 11.40 8.01 5.00
N ASP A 65 11.65 8.18 6.29
CA ASP A 65 10.62 8.22 7.33
C ASP A 65 9.67 9.42 7.14
N ARG A 66 10.18 10.54 6.62
CA ARG A 66 9.34 11.69 6.21
C ARG A 66 8.38 11.32 5.08
N CYS A 67 8.80 10.52 4.11
CA CYS A 67 7.94 10.05 3.03
C CYS A 67 6.74 9.26 3.61
N CYS A 68 6.99 8.41 4.61
CA CYS A 68 5.95 7.64 5.28
C CYS A 68 5.00 8.53 6.08
N GLN A 69 5.51 9.52 6.83
CA GLN A 69 4.65 10.52 7.49
C GLN A 69 3.70 11.22 6.53
N VAL A 70 4.18 11.60 5.34
CA VAL A 70 3.36 12.25 4.31
C VAL A 70 2.35 11.26 3.71
N HIS A 71 2.74 9.99 3.53
CA HIS A 71 1.85 8.94 3.05
C HIS A 71 0.71 8.66 4.04
N ASP A 72 1.01 8.55 5.34
CA ASP A 72 0.02 8.37 6.40
C ASP A 72 -0.99 9.53 6.45
N ALA A 73 -0.51 10.76 6.29
CA ALA A 73 -1.36 11.94 6.19
C ALA A 73 -2.25 11.87 4.93
N CYS A 74 -1.68 11.44 3.79
CA CYS A 74 -2.43 11.27 2.55
C CYS A 74 -3.53 10.20 2.68
N TYR A 75 -3.25 9.07 3.32
CA TYR A 75 -4.25 8.04 3.62
C TYR A 75 -5.31 8.54 4.60
N SER A 76 -4.92 9.35 5.59
CA SER A 76 -5.86 9.99 6.51
C SER A 76 -6.80 10.96 5.79
N ASP A 77 -6.30 11.70 4.81
CA ASP A 77 -7.12 12.58 3.96
C ASP A 77 -8.03 11.77 3.02
N ALA A 78 -7.54 10.66 2.45
CA ALA A 78 -8.32 9.77 1.61
C ALA A 78 -9.55 9.21 2.37
N MET A 79 -9.36 8.79 3.64
CA MET A 79 -10.44 8.33 4.50
C MET A 79 -11.47 9.41 4.86
N GLN A 80 -11.16 10.69 4.65
CA GLN A 80 -12.05 11.83 4.89
C GLN A 80 -12.58 12.46 3.60
N HIS A 81 -12.11 12.00 2.43
CA HIS A 81 -12.47 12.55 1.14
C HIS A 81 -13.96 12.30 0.85
N SER A 82 -14.71 13.30 0.39
CA SER A 82 -16.17 13.21 0.21
C SER A 82 -16.62 12.15 -0.82
N GLU A 83 -15.72 11.82 -1.74
CA GLU A 83 -15.88 10.89 -2.83
C GLU A 83 -15.40 9.47 -2.48
N CYS A 84 -14.79 9.30 -1.30
CA CYS A 84 -14.46 8.00 -0.74
C CYS A 84 -15.53 7.64 0.30
N TRP A 85 -16.10 6.44 0.21
CA TRP A 85 -16.96 5.89 1.24
C TRP A 85 -16.11 5.09 2.22
N PRO A 86 -15.83 5.57 3.46
CA PRO A 86 -14.77 5.00 4.30
C PRO A 86 -14.95 3.53 4.71
N ILE A 87 -16.16 2.98 4.56
CA ILE A 87 -16.49 1.58 4.85
C ILE A 87 -16.05 0.65 3.71
N LEU A 88 -16.10 1.13 2.46
CA LEU A 88 -15.79 0.35 1.26
C LEU A 88 -14.45 0.76 0.65
N ASP A 89 -14.20 2.07 0.58
CA ASP A 89 -13.08 2.66 -0.14
C ASP A 89 -11.91 2.97 0.81
N ASN A 90 -11.53 1.97 1.61
CA ASN A 90 -10.40 2.08 2.51
C ASN A 90 -9.09 2.05 1.69
N PRO A 91 -8.13 3.00 1.90
CA PRO A 91 -6.89 3.07 1.13
C PRO A 91 -6.02 1.80 1.21
N TYR A 92 -6.19 0.96 2.22
CA TYR A 92 -5.50 -0.32 2.34
C TYR A 92 -6.10 -1.44 1.46
N THR A 93 -7.33 -1.26 0.96
CA THR A 93 -8.09 -2.30 0.25
C THR A 93 -8.69 -1.88 -1.09
N GLU A 94 -8.85 -0.58 -1.35
CA GLU A 94 -9.49 -0.04 -2.56
C GLU A 94 -8.58 -0.16 -3.79
N PHE A 95 -9.09 -0.76 -4.87
CA PHE A 95 -8.34 -0.92 -6.11
C PHE A 95 -8.30 0.36 -6.90
N TYR A 96 -7.12 0.67 -7.44
CA TYR A 96 -6.99 1.72 -8.44
C TYR A 96 -6.25 1.20 -9.68
N ALA A 97 -6.50 1.77 -10.84
CA ALA A 97 -5.71 1.55 -12.03
C ALA A 97 -4.40 2.35 -11.97
N TYR A 98 -3.30 1.71 -12.34
CA TYR A 98 -2.00 2.35 -12.52
C TYR A 98 -1.20 1.61 -13.60
N SER A 99 -0.11 2.22 -14.03
CA SER A 99 0.88 1.61 -14.93
C SER A 99 2.29 1.94 -14.45
N CYS A 100 3.24 1.07 -14.78
CA CYS A 100 4.67 1.25 -14.56
C CYS A 100 5.37 1.22 -15.91
N ASP A 101 6.15 2.25 -16.22
CA ASP A 101 7.17 2.20 -17.25
C ASP A 101 8.50 1.81 -16.61
N GLU A 102 8.85 0.52 -16.73
CA GLU A 102 10.07 -0.06 -16.16
C GLU A 102 11.34 0.58 -16.74
N SER A 103 11.29 1.12 -17.96
CA SER A 103 12.47 1.70 -18.62
C SER A 103 12.87 3.06 -18.03
N SER A 104 11.87 3.79 -17.50
CA SER A 104 12.04 5.09 -16.87
C SER A 104 11.76 5.07 -15.37
N SER A 105 11.47 3.90 -14.80
CA SER A 105 11.05 3.71 -13.40
C SER A 105 9.93 4.66 -13.00
N THR A 106 8.98 4.91 -13.92
CA THR A 106 7.92 5.91 -13.74
C THR A 106 6.57 5.23 -13.55
N VAL A 107 5.90 5.57 -12.46
CA VAL A 107 4.52 5.13 -12.18
C VAL A 107 3.54 6.20 -12.65
N THR A 108 2.44 5.79 -13.28
CA THR A 108 1.35 6.70 -13.70
C THR A 108 0.00 6.15 -13.24
N CYS A 109 -0.78 6.98 -12.54
CA CYS A 109 -2.15 6.65 -12.15
C CYS A 109 -3.09 6.66 -13.35
N GLY A 110 -3.95 5.64 -13.45
CA GLY A 110 -4.80 5.39 -14.60
C GLY A 110 -5.94 6.40 -14.71
N SER A 111 -6.20 6.90 -15.91
CA SER A 111 -7.29 7.85 -16.17
C SER A 111 -8.69 7.26 -16.01
N SER A 112 -8.81 5.93 -15.86
CA SER A 112 -10.07 5.24 -15.56
C SER A 112 -10.47 5.34 -14.09
N ASN A 113 -9.58 5.84 -13.22
CA ASN A 113 -9.85 5.95 -11.80
C ASN A 113 -10.96 6.98 -11.53
N ASN A 114 -11.86 6.63 -10.62
CA ASN A 114 -12.74 7.60 -10.00
C ASN A 114 -11.94 8.54 -9.06
N ALA A 115 -12.60 9.54 -8.47
CA ALA A 115 -11.93 10.52 -7.64
C ALA A 115 -11.23 9.91 -6.40
N CYS A 116 -11.85 8.93 -5.76
CA CYS A 116 -11.27 8.24 -4.60
C CYS A 116 -10.07 7.36 -5.00
N GLU A 117 -10.26 6.51 -6.01
CA GLU A 117 -9.22 5.63 -6.56
C GLU A 117 -8.00 6.45 -7.03
N MET A 118 -8.23 7.59 -7.68
CA MET A 118 -7.17 8.49 -8.14
C MET A 118 -6.43 9.11 -6.96
N PHE A 119 -7.15 9.52 -5.91
CA PHE A 119 -6.54 10.11 -4.73
C PHE A 119 -5.61 9.11 -4.04
N ILE A 120 -6.07 7.88 -3.80
CA ILE A 120 -5.29 6.81 -3.16
C ILE A 120 -4.09 6.44 -4.05
N CYS A 121 -4.30 6.26 -5.35
CA CYS A 121 -3.22 5.98 -6.30
C CYS A 121 -2.12 7.05 -6.26
N GLU A 122 -2.49 8.32 -6.17
CA GLU A 122 -1.52 9.42 -6.10
C GLU A 122 -0.78 9.47 -4.76
N CYS A 123 -1.39 9.02 -3.65
CA CYS A 123 -0.68 8.83 -2.39
C CYS A 123 0.45 7.80 -2.57
N ASP A 124 0.12 6.63 -3.13
CA ASP A 124 1.06 5.51 -3.30
C ASP A 124 2.14 5.82 -4.33
N ARG A 125 1.78 6.45 -5.45
CA ARG A 125 2.73 6.89 -6.49
C ARG A 125 3.77 7.84 -5.90
N LYS A 126 3.32 8.85 -5.15
CA LYS A 126 4.22 9.86 -4.56
C LYS A 126 5.09 9.26 -3.47
N ALA A 127 4.56 8.35 -2.66
CA ALA A 127 5.35 7.64 -1.65
C ALA A 127 6.45 6.80 -2.31
N ALA A 128 6.12 6.01 -3.34
CA ALA A 128 7.10 5.21 -4.08
C ALA A 128 8.21 6.07 -4.73
N GLU A 129 7.84 7.20 -5.35
CA GLU A 129 8.80 8.16 -5.91
C GLU A 129 9.68 8.82 -4.83
N CYS A 130 9.10 9.09 -3.65
CA CYS A 130 9.81 9.67 -2.51
C CYS A 130 10.84 8.68 -1.95
N PHE A 131 10.46 7.40 -1.82
CA PHE A 131 11.38 6.34 -1.40
C PHE A 131 12.54 6.20 -2.38
N GLY A 132 12.27 6.23 -3.69
CA GLY A 132 13.31 6.16 -4.74
C GLY A 132 14.34 7.29 -4.72
N ARG A 133 14.08 8.37 -4.00
CA ARG A 133 15.00 9.53 -3.85
C ARG A 133 15.60 9.63 -2.45
N SER A 134 15.13 8.81 -1.51
CA SER A 134 15.52 8.87 -0.11
C SER A 134 16.50 7.75 0.20
N PRO A 135 17.66 8.03 0.82
CA PRO A 135 18.57 6.98 1.25
C PRO A 135 17.90 6.07 2.27
N TRP A 136 18.07 4.76 2.13
CA TRP A 136 17.69 3.80 3.14
C TRP A 136 18.83 3.61 4.15
N ASN A 137 18.53 3.78 5.44
CA ASN A 137 19.48 3.58 6.54
C ASN A 137 19.10 2.36 7.39
N PRO A 138 19.92 1.28 7.42
CA PRO A 138 19.62 0.07 8.19
C PRO A 138 19.50 0.30 9.70
N GLU A 139 20.11 1.36 10.24
CA GLU A 139 20.03 1.66 11.69
C GLU A 139 18.62 2.09 12.14
N HIS A 140 17.74 2.44 11.20
CA HIS A 140 16.38 2.87 11.48
C HIS A 140 15.34 1.76 11.24
N GLU A 141 15.75 0.56 10.82
CA GLU A 141 14.86 -0.60 10.80
C GLU A 141 14.45 -0.99 12.24
N HIS A 142 13.18 -1.32 12.44
CA HIS A 142 12.62 -1.74 13.73
C HIS A 142 12.96 -0.75 14.87
N LEU A 143 12.95 0.55 14.55
CA LEU A 143 13.33 1.60 15.50
C LEU A 143 12.41 1.57 16.72
N PRO A 144 12.94 1.50 17.95
CA PRO A 144 12.11 1.52 19.15
C PRO A 144 11.27 2.79 19.27
N SER A 145 9.99 2.63 19.63
CA SER A 145 9.03 3.73 19.71
C SER A 145 9.39 4.84 20.71
N ASP A 146 10.30 4.60 21.66
CA ASP A 146 10.80 5.62 22.59
C ASP A 146 11.90 6.53 21.98
N LYS A 147 12.31 6.23 20.75
CA LYS A 147 13.13 7.10 19.89
C LYS A 147 12.30 8.03 19.00
N CYS A 148 10.99 7.85 19.06
CA CYS A 148 9.96 8.74 18.56
C CYS A 148 9.38 9.54 19.75
#